data_AF-A0ABD7JTD8-F1
#
_entry.id   AF-A0ABD7JTD8-F1
#
_cell.length_a   1.000
_cell.length_b   1.000
_cell.length_c   1.000
_cell.angle_alpha   90.00
_cell.angle_beta   90.00
_cell.angle_gamma   90.00
#
_symmetry.space_group_name_H-M   'P 1'
#
loop_
_entity.id
_entity.type
_entity.pdbx_description
1 polymer ?
#
loop_
_entity_poly.entity_id
_entity_poly.type
_entity_poly.pdbx_seq_one_letter_code
_entity_poly.pdbx_strand_id
1 'polypeptide(L)'
;MLKFTLQKLSTLCLRLAAISLVLPGVALAALPKPEAPSRGEGSGIMQTIQNFGYDGAMLLALLICVAVFLGVSWHTYGTYHAIHDGKKKWSDLG
;
A
#
# COMPACT_ATOMS: atom_id res chain seq x y z
N MET A 1 2.04 11.74 32.09
CA MET A 1 1.11 11.38 30.99
C MET A 1 1.81 10.82 29.74
N LEU A 2 3.01 11.32 29.36
CA LEU A 2 3.75 10.85 28.17
C LEU A 2 4.28 9.41 28.24
N LYS A 3 4.62 8.90 29.43
CA LYS A 3 5.12 7.52 29.59
C LYS A 3 4.05 6.45 29.30
N PHE A 4 2.77 6.77 29.54
CA PHE A 4 1.64 5.86 29.38
C PHE A 4 1.28 5.65 27.90
N THR A 5 1.52 6.65 27.05
CA THR A 5 1.27 6.58 25.61
C THR A 5 2.38 5.81 24.89
N LEU A 6 3.66 5.99 25.29
CA LEU A 6 4.78 5.21 24.75
C LEU A 6 4.68 3.72 25.08
N GLN A 7 4.23 3.34 26.28
CA GLN A 7 4.05 1.93 26.66
C GLN A 7 2.92 1.25 25.88
N LYS A 8 1.83 1.97 25.61
CA LYS A 8 0.73 1.47 24.76
C LYS A 8 1.18 1.29 23.31
N LEU A 9 2.01 2.19 22.79
CA LEU A 9 2.55 2.08 21.43
C LEU A 9 3.54 0.89 21.31
N SER A 10 4.42 0.72 22.29
CA SER A 10 5.40 -0.40 22.33
C SER A 10 4.72 -1.76 22.44
N THR A 11 3.70 -1.89 23.30
CA THR A 11 2.93 -3.14 23.43
C THR A 11 2.10 -3.45 22.19
N LEU A 12 1.66 -2.43 21.44
CA LEU A 12 0.92 -2.59 20.18
C LEU A 12 1.85 -3.04 19.04
N CYS A 13 3.05 -2.47 18.94
CA CYS A 13 4.09 -2.93 18.02
C CYS A 13 4.52 -4.39 18.30
N LEU A 14 4.68 -4.74 19.58
CA LEU A 14 5.06 -6.11 19.97
C LEU A 14 3.96 -7.13 19.63
N ARG A 15 2.69 -6.74 19.77
CA ARG A 15 1.54 -7.58 19.36
C ARG A 15 1.43 -7.73 17.84
N LEU A 16 1.67 -6.66 17.09
CA LEU A 16 1.73 -6.72 15.62
C LEU A 16 2.86 -7.65 15.14
N ALA A 17 4.03 -7.54 15.76
CA ALA A 17 5.17 -8.42 15.47
C ALA A 17 4.86 -9.89 15.79
N ALA A 18 4.21 -10.17 16.92
CA ALA A 18 3.82 -11.52 17.31
C ALA A 18 2.81 -12.15 16.33
N ILE A 19 1.84 -11.36 15.83
CA ILE A 19 0.89 -11.82 14.82
C ILE A 19 1.62 -12.14 13.50
N SER A 20 2.57 -11.30 13.08
CA SER A 20 3.36 -11.52 11.86
C SER A 20 4.24 -12.79 11.90
N LEU A 21 4.63 -13.25 13.10
CA LEU A 21 5.47 -14.43 13.26
C LEU A 21 4.67 -15.75 13.20
N VAL A 22 3.37 -15.73 13.50
CA VAL A 22 2.49 -16.91 13.54
C VAL A 22 1.71 -17.11 12.23
N LEU A 23 1.56 -16.04 11.44
CA LEU A 23 0.93 -16.05 10.10
C LEU A 23 1.47 -17.10 9.10
N PRO A 24 2.77 -17.45 9.06
CA PRO A 24 3.27 -18.45 8.11
C PRO A 24 2.74 -19.87 8.37
N GLY A 25 2.39 -20.19 9.63
CA GLY A 25 1.92 -21.53 10.02
C GLY A 25 0.49 -21.82 9.58
N VAL A 26 -0.35 -20.80 9.42
CA VAL A 26 -1.74 -20.95 8.94
C VAL A 26 -1.87 -20.86 7.42
N ALA A 27 -0.80 -20.43 6.73
CA ALA A 27 -0.76 -20.26 5.27
C ALA A 27 -0.35 -21.52 4.50
N LEU A 28 0.04 -22.61 5.18
CA LEU A 28 0.55 -23.85 4.58
C LEU A 28 -0.48 -24.99 4.49
N ALA A 29 -1.76 -24.73 4.78
CA ALA A 29 -2.82 -25.73 4.69
C ALA A 29 -3.34 -25.84 3.24
N ALA A 30 -2.73 -26.73 2.45
CA ALA A 30 -3.26 -27.19 1.15
C ALA A 30 -3.63 -26.09 0.13
N LEU A 31 -2.90 -24.96 0.12
CA LEU A 31 -3.12 -23.93 -0.90
C LEU A 31 -2.70 -24.45 -2.29
N PRO A 32 -3.47 -24.13 -3.35
CA PRO A 32 -3.06 -24.36 -4.74
C PRO A 32 -1.63 -23.85 -4.96
N LYS A 33 -0.86 -24.54 -5.81
CA LYS A 33 0.51 -24.10 -6.13
C LYS A 33 0.49 -22.61 -6.50
N PRO A 34 1.40 -21.78 -5.94
CA PRO A 34 1.50 -20.39 -6.35
C PRO A 34 1.58 -20.31 -7.87
N GLU A 35 0.82 -19.40 -8.45
CA GLU A 35 0.88 -19.16 -9.89
C GLU A 35 2.32 -18.81 -10.26
N ALA A 36 2.80 -19.34 -11.40
CA ALA A 36 4.14 -19.07 -11.85
C ALA A 36 4.32 -17.55 -11.98
N PRO A 37 5.43 -16.98 -11.48
CA PRO A 37 5.65 -15.55 -11.56
C PRO A 37 5.63 -15.10 -13.02
N SER A 38 5.15 -13.89 -13.30
CA SER A 38 4.89 -13.41 -14.68
C SER A 38 6.14 -13.43 -15.57
N ARG A 39 7.33 -13.49 -14.97
CA ARG A 39 8.65 -13.56 -15.61
C ARG A 39 9.31 -14.95 -15.57
N GLY A 40 8.58 -15.98 -15.11
CA GLY A 40 9.08 -17.35 -14.93
C GLY A 40 9.93 -17.53 -13.67
N GLU A 41 10.11 -18.78 -13.20
CA GLU A 41 10.82 -19.06 -11.94
C GLU A 41 12.34 -18.79 -11.98
N GLY A 42 12.91 -18.57 -13.17
CA GLY A 42 14.34 -18.34 -13.36
C GLY A 42 15.18 -19.61 -13.15
N SER A 43 16.51 -19.50 -13.23
CA SER A 43 17.43 -20.65 -13.09
C SER A 43 17.83 -20.94 -11.63
N GLY A 44 17.31 -20.18 -10.66
CA GLY A 44 17.65 -20.36 -9.25
C GLY A 44 16.79 -19.54 -8.29
N ILE A 45 16.86 -19.88 -7.00
CA ILE A 45 15.94 -19.41 -5.94
C ILE A 45 15.99 -17.88 -5.76
N MET A 46 17.16 -17.26 -5.97
CA MET A 46 17.30 -15.80 -5.93
C MET A 46 16.49 -15.11 -7.03
N GLN A 47 16.46 -15.67 -8.25
CA GLN A 47 15.67 -15.11 -9.34
C GLN A 47 14.17 -15.31 -9.11
N THR A 48 13.78 -16.46 -8.56
CA THR A 48 12.38 -16.73 -8.19
C THR A 48 11.85 -15.67 -7.22
N ILE A 49 12.60 -15.37 -6.15
CA ILE A 49 12.24 -14.34 -5.17
C ILE A 49 12.17 -12.94 -5.81
N GLN A 50 13.11 -12.60 -6.69
CA GLN A 50 13.11 -11.32 -7.40
C GLN A 50 11.90 -11.17 -8.32
N ASN A 51 11.51 -12.23 -9.03
CA ASN A 51 10.38 -12.19 -9.96
C ASN A 51 9.04 -12.05 -9.22
N PHE A 52 8.86 -12.73 -8.08
CA PHE A 52 7.72 -12.47 -7.20
C PHE A 52 7.74 -11.06 -6.60
N GLY A 53 8.92 -10.57 -6.21
CA GLY A 53 9.10 -9.20 -5.71
C GLY A 53 8.74 -8.14 -6.76
N TYR A 54 9.07 -8.38 -8.03
CA TYR A 54 8.73 -7.49 -9.14
C TYR A 54 7.21 -7.42 -9.36
N ASP A 55 6.53 -8.57 -9.38
CA ASP A 55 5.07 -8.62 -9.56
C ASP A 55 4.36 -7.90 -8.39
N GLY A 56 4.83 -8.09 -7.16
CA GLY A 56 4.31 -7.35 -5.99
C GLY A 56 4.55 -5.84 -6.09
N ALA A 57 5.75 -5.42 -6.52
CA ALA A 57 6.08 -4.01 -6.70
C ALA A 57 5.24 -3.36 -7.81
N MET A 58 4.95 -4.07 -8.91
CA MET A 58 4.09 -3.57 -9.99
C MET A 58 2.66 -3.34 -9.53
N LEU A 59 2.08 -4.27 -8.76
CA LEU A 59 0.74 -4.10 -8.19
C LEU A 59 0.67 -2.89 -7.25
N LEU A 60 1.70 -2.71 -6.41
CA LEU A 60 1.79 -1.58 -5.51
C LEU A 60 1.95 -0.25 -6.27
N ALA A 61 2.76 -0.23 -7.32
CA ALA A 61 2.93 0.95 -8.17
C ALA A 61 1.61 1.36 -8.84
N LEU A 62 0.81 0.39 -9.31
CA LEU A 62 -0.52 0.65 -9.87
C LEU A 62 -1.44 1.30 -8.84
N LEU A 63 -1.44 0.80 -7.61
CA LEU A 63 -2.24 1.36 -6.51
C LEU A 63 -1.84 2.79 -6.17
N ILE A 64 -0.53 3.09 -6.14
CA ILE A 64 -0.03 4.47 -5.95
C ILE A 64 -0.49 5.37 -7.09
N CYS A 65 -0.40 4.89 -8.33
CA CYS A 65 -0.81 5.66 -9.50
C CYS A 65 -2.28 6.09 -9.39
N VAL A 66 -3.16 5.15 -9.04
CA VAL A 66 -4.59 5.44 -8.77
C VAL A 66 -4.75 6.45 -7.64
N ALA A 67 -4.02 6.29 -6.53
CA ALA A 67 -4.11 7.21 -5.40
C ALA A 67 -3.71 8.65 -5.77
N VAL A 68 -2.68 8.83 -6.60
CA VAL A 68 -2.26 10.15 -7.09
C VAL A 68 -3.34 10.78 -7.96
N PHE A 69 -3.94 10.04 -8.89
CA PHE A 69 -5.04 10.54 -9.71
C PHE A 69 -6.25 10.99 -8.88
N LEU A 70 -6.60 10.22 -7.85
CA LEU A 70 -7.65 10.59 -6.91
C LEU A 70 -7.29 11.85 -6.10
N GLY A 71 -6.03 11.96 -5.66
CA GLY A 71 -5.53 13.14 -4.94
C GLY A 71 -5.60 14.43 -5.76
N VAL A 72 -5.21 14.36 -7.04
CA VAL A 72 -5.34 15.49 -7.98
C VAL A 72 -6.80 15.87 -8.15
N SER A 73 -7.66 14.89 -8.44
CA SER A 73 -9.10 15.14 -8.65
C SER A 73 -9.75 15.78 -7.42
N TRP A 74 -9.43 15.28 -6.22
CA TRP A 74 -9.90 15.85 -4.96
C TRP A 74 -9.52 17.33 -4.81
N HIS A 75 -8.27 17.67 -5.15
CA HIS A 75 -7.81 19.05 -5.11
C HIS A 75 -8.58 19.94 -6.09
N THR A 76 -8.79 19.46 -7.32
CA THR A 76 -9.55 20.19 -8.34
C THR A 76 -11.02 20.37 -7.95
N TYR A 77 -11.67 19.34 -7.38
CA TYR A 77 -13.04 19.45 -6.88
C TYR A 77 -13.18 20.51 -5.78
N GLY A 78 -12.24 20.57 -4.84
CA GLY A 78 -12.24 21.58 -3.79
C GLY A 78 -12.09 23.01 -4.34
N THR A 79 -11.20 23.21 -5.31
CA THR A 79 -11.06 24.52 -5.97
C THR A 79 -12.27 24.88 -6.82
N TYR A 80 -12.87 23.91 -7.52
CA TYR A 80 -14.10 24.09 -8.30
C TYR A 80 -15.28 24.51 -7.41
N HIS A 81 -15.49 23.84 -6.27
CA HIS A 81 -16.53 24.19 -5.31
C HIS A 81 -16.35 25.63 -4.79
N ALA A 82 -15.10 26.02 -4.49
CA ALA A 82 -14.79 27.37 -4.03
C ALA A 82 -15.00 28.46 -5.11
N ILE A 83 -14.87 28.13 -6.40
CA ILE A 83 -15.21 29.04 -7.50
C ILE A 83 -16.73 29.20 -7.60
N HIS A 84 -17.48 28.11 -7.44
CA HIS A 84 -18.94 28.15 -7.47
C HIS A 84 -19.52 28.97 -6.30
N ASP A 85 -18.88 28.91 -5.13
CA ASP A 85 -19.17 29.77 -3.98
C ASP A 85 -18.70 31.24 -4.14
N GLY A 86 -18.06 31.59 -5.26
CA GLY A 86 -17.53 32.93 -5.53
C GLY A 86 -16.28 33.31 -4.75
N LYS A 87 -15.66 32.37 -4.01
CA LYS A 87 -14.49 32.60 -3.17
C LYS A 87 -13.15 32.51 -3.91
N LYS A 88 -13.14 31.93 -5.12
CA LYS A 88 -11.96 31.79 -5.98
C LYS A 88 -12.29 32.15 -7.43
N LYS A 89 -11.27 32.47 -8.23
CA LYS A 89 -11.42 32.80 -9.66
C LYS A 89 -11.06 31.60 -10.52
N TRP A 90 -11.60 31.55 -11.73
CA TRP A 90 -11.28 30.52 -12.73
C TRP A 90 -9.78 30.45 -13.10
N SER A 91 -9.02 31.53 -12.85
CA SER A 91 -7.56 31.55 -12.97
C SER A 91 -6.83 30.63 -11.99
N ASP A 92 -7.46 30.28 -10.87
CA ASP A 92 -6.83 29.59 -9.74
C ASP A 92 -6.99 28.07 -9.80
N LEU A 93 -7.61 27.54 -10.87
CA LEU A 93 -7.79 26.12 -11.14
C LEU A 93 -6.59 25.47 -11.85
N GLY A 94 -5.69 26.28 -12.39
CA GLY A 94 -4.51 25.86 -13.16
C GLY A 94 -3.27 25.69 -12.31
#